data_AF-A0A2E5ZMX9-F1
#
_entry.id   AF-A0A2E5ZMX9-F1
#
_cell.length_a   1.000
_cell.length_b   1.000
_cell.length_c   1.000
_cell.angle_alpha   90.00
_cell.angle_beta   90.00
_cell.angle_gamma   90.00
#
_symmetry.space_group_name_H-M   'P 1'
#
loop_
_entity.id
_entity.type
_entity.pdbx_description
1 polymer ?
#
loop_
_entity_poly.entity_id
_entity_poly.type
_entity_poly.pdbx_seq_one_letter_code
_entity_poly.pdbx_strand_id
1 'polypeptide(L)'
;MAVRQTGRKQYRTMQGKDIDMDLLRQRNELTPAVGNVRVNARGDELGPGGKIIKKREEVLRDYYEDNIAPTEFETPTSDPITEPVVEPELQEKVEDTKKSASTKAKPGKTKAESKEDEWIEDADGNYVKRGA
;
A
#
# COMPACT_ATOMS: atom_id res chain seq x y z
N MET A 1 6.84 -31.14 -10.24
CA MET A 1 5.88 -31.09 -11.37
C MET A 1 5.72 -29.62 -11.76
N ALA A 2 6.05 -29.22 -12.99
CA ALA A 2 5.97 -27.81 -13.39
C ALA A 2 4.51 -27.39 -13.56
N VAL A 3 4.06 -26.43 -12.75
CA VAL A 3 2.72 -25.85 -12.86
C VAL A 3 2.66 -25.06 -14.17
N ARG A 4 1.81 -25.50 -15.10
CA ARG A 4 1.57 -24.78 -16.35
C ARG A 4 0.88 -23.46 -16.01
N GLN A 5 1.56 -22.35 -16.27
CA GLN A 5 0.99 -21.02 -16.13
C GLN A 5 -0.17 -20.91 -17.12
N THR A 6 -1.38 -20.73 -16.61
CA THR A 6 -2.56 -20.48 -17.44
C THR A 6 -2.41 -19.11 -18.08
N GLY A 7 -2.49 -19.04 -19.41
CA GLY A 7 -2.43 -17.78 -20.15
C GLY A 7 -3.60 -16.85 -19.82
N ARG A 8 -3.42 -15.55 -20.08
CA ARG A 8 -4.49 -14.55 -19.92
C ARG A 8 -5.66 -14.88 -20.85
N LYS A 9 -6.89 -14.82 -20.33
CA LYS A 9 -8.11 -15.02 -21.14
C LYS A 9 -8.31 -13.80 -22.04
N GLN A 10 -8.30 -14.02 -23.35
CA GLN A 10 -8.64 -13.01 -24.35
C GLN A 10 -10.14 -13.10 -24.66
N TYR A 11 -10.82 -11.95 -24.70
CA TYR A 11 -12.23 -11.86 -25.04
C TYR A 11 -12.39 -11.10 -26.36
N ARG A 12 -13.44 -11.42 -27.12
CA ARG A 12 -13.72 -10.82 -28.42
C ARG A 12 -15.20 -10.50 -28.54
N THR A 13 -15.53 -9.39 -29.18
CA THR A 13 -16.92 -9.02 -29.45
C THR A 13 -17.52 -9.91 -30.54
N MET A 14 -18.85 -9.90 -30.68
CA MET A 14 -19.53 -10.57 -31.81
C MET A 14 -19.09 -10.03 -33.18
N GLN A 15 -18.61 -8.78 -33.25
CA GLN A 15 -18.08 -8.16 -34.48
C GLN A 15 -16.61 -8.47 -34.72
N GLY A 16 -15.99 -9.31 -33.87
CA GLY A 16 -14.60 -9.69 -34.04
C GLY A 16 -13.59 -8.64 -33.56
N LYS A 17 -13.96 -7.75 -32.64
CA LYS A 17 -12.99 -6.81 -32.02
C LYS A 17 -12.45 -7.40 -30.71
N ASP A 18 -11.13 -7.38 -30.53
CA ASP A 18 -10.52 -7.86 -29.29
C ASP A 18 -10.82 -6.91 -28.13
N ILE A 19 -11.14 -7.49 -26.97
CA ILE A 19 -11.54 -6.79 -25.75
C ILE A 19 -10.45 -7.03 -24.70
N ASP A 20 -9.78 -5.95 -24.32
CA ASP A 20 -8.92 -5.94 -23.15
C ASP A 20 -9.74 -5.53 -21.91
N MET A 21 -10.01 -6.50 -21.05
CA MET A 21 -10.80 -6.30 -19.83
C MET A 21 -10.10 -5.40 -18.82
N ASP A 22 -8.77 -5.44 -18.75
CA ASP A 22 -8.01 -4.61 -17.80
C ASP A 22 -8.02 -3.14 -18.24
N LEU A 23 -7.81 -2.92 -19.53
CA LEU A 23 -7.91 -1.59 -20.15
C LEU A 23 -9.29 -0.97 -19.97
N LEU A 24 -10.36 -1.76 -20.14
CA LEU A 24 -11.74 -1.29 -19.94
C LEU A 24 -12.01 -0.93 -18.48
N ARG A 25 -11.50 -1.73 -17.53
CA ARG A 25 -11.67 -1.46 -16.10
C ARG A 25 -10.98 -0.16 -15.69
N GLN A 26 -9.77 0.10 -16.19
CA GLN A 26 -9.04 1.35 -15.92
C GLN A 26 -9.71 2.57 -16.54
N ARG A 27 -10.23 2.47 -17.78
CA ARG A 27 -10.94 3.61 -18.39
C ARG A 27 -12.23 3.99 -17.66
N ASN A 28 -12.83 3.03 -16.97
CA ASN A 28 -14.17 3.15 -16.41
C ASN A 28 -14.18 3.05 -14.88
N GLU A 29 -13.11 3.50 -14.21
CA GLU A 29 -12.93 3.35 -12.76
C GLU A 29 -14.12 3.86 -11.92
N LEU A 30 -14.63 5.05 -12.24
CA LEU A 30 -15.72 5.70 -11.51
C LEU A 30 -17.11 5.27 -11.98
N THR A 31 -17.19 4.45 -13.03
CA THR A 31 -18.48 4.00 -13.53
C THR A 31 -19.05 2.93 -12.60
N PRO A 32 -20.37 2.96 -12.34
CA PRO A 32 -21.02 1.89 -11.59
C PRO A 32 -20.84 0.57 -12.33
N ALA A 33 -20.46 -0.47 -11.58
CA ALA A 33 -20.31 -1.80 -12.12
C ALA A 33 -21.66 -2.32 -12.62
N VAL A 34 -21.60 -3.06 -13.72
CA VAL A 34 -22.79 -3.69 -14.29
C VAL A 34 -23.08 -4.95 -13.47
N GLY A 35 -24.14 -4.94 -12.67
CA GLY A 35 -24.56 -6.09 -11.84
C GLY A 35 -25.43 -5.71 -10.65
N ASN A 36 -25.73 -6.68 -9.79
CA ASN A 36 -26.53 -6.47 -8.57
C ASN A 36 -25.73 -5.91 -7.40
N VAL A 37 -24.39 -5.90 -7.51
CA VAL A 37 -23.51 -5.38 -6.48
C VAL A 37 -23.35 -3.89 -6.69
N ARG A 38 -23.55 -3.12 -5.62
CA ARG A 38 -23.47 -1.66 -5.64
C ARG A 38 -22.02 -1.20 -5.52
N VAL A 39 -21.19 -1.53 -6.51
CA VAL A 39 -19.78 -1.13 -6.55
C VAL A 39 -19.44 -0.45 -7.86
N ASN A 40 -18.33 0.28 -7.91
CA ASN A 40 -17.77 0.77 -9.18
C ASN A 40 -16.73 -0.23 -9.73
N ALA A 41 -16.20 0.05 -10.93
CA ALA A 41 -15.17 -0.79 -11.54
C ALA A 41 -13.85 -0.80 -10.74
N ARG A 42 -13.59 0.25 -9.95
CA ARG A 42 -12.46 0.35 -9.00
C ARG A 42 -12.66 -0.56 -7.78
N GLY A 43 -13.89 -0.88 -7.41
CA GLY A 43 -14.26 -1.68 -6.23
C GLY A 43 -14.66 -0.87 -4.99
N ASP A 44 -14.92 0.43 -5.15
CA ASP A 44 -15.54 1.27 -4.12
C ASP A 44 -17.04 0.97 -4.02
N GLU A 45 -17.59 1.09 -2.81
CA GLU A 45 -19.00 0.87 -2.52
C GLU A 45 -19.85 2.10 -2.85
N LEU A 46 -20.92 1.89 -3.62
CA LEU A 46 -21.83 2.93 -4.11
C LEU A 46 -23.16 2.95 -3.34
N GLY A 47 -23.43 4.11 -2.77
CA GLY A 47 -24.68 4.47 -2.13
C GLY A 47 -25.80 4.87 -3.08
N PRO A 48 -26.98 5.21 -2.54
CA PRO A 48 -28.10 5.69 -3.36
C PRO A 48 -27.67 6.95 -4.11
N GLY A 49 -27.94 6.99 -5.42
CA GLY A 49 -27.50 8.09 -6.29
C GLY A 49 -26.05 8.00 -6.76
N GLY A 50 -25.38 6.84 -6.63
CA GLY A 50 -24.05 6.62 -7.21
C GLY A 50 -22.90 7.33 -6.48
N LYS A 51 -23.14 7.80 -5.25
CA LYS A 51 -22.12 8.39 -4.39
C LYS A 51 -21.27 7.30 -3.73
N ILE A 52 -19.97 7.53 -3.62
CA ILE A 52 -19.06 6.60 -2.94
C ILE A 52 -19.29 6.70 -1.43
N ILE A 53 -19.70 5.59 -0.80
CA ILE A 53 -19.86 5.50 0.67
C ILE A 53 -18.55 5.05 1.30
N LYS A 54 -17.98 3.96 0.81
CA LYS A 54 -16.70 3.40 1.28
C LYS A 54 -15.75 3.21 0.11
N LYS A 55 -14.48 3.51 0.31
CA LYS A 55 -13.45 3.23 -0.68
C LYS A 55 -13.09 1.74 -0.65
N ARG A 56 -12.60 1.21 -1.77
CA ARG A 56 -12.12 -0.17 -1.88
C ARG A 56 -11.12 -0.55 -0.79
N GLU A 57 -10.21 0.36 -0.46
CA GLU A 57 -9.16 0.15 0.54
C GLU A 57 -9.72 -0.05 1.93
N GLU A 58 -10.75 0.71 2.27
CA GLU A 58 -11.46 0.63 3.55
C GLU A 58 -12.27 -0.67 3.62
N VAL A 59 -13.00 -1.01 2.55
CA VAL A 59 -13.74 -2.29 2.46
C VAL A 59 -12.80 -3.49 2.62
N LEU A 60 -11.61 -3.44 2.01
CA LEU A 60 -10.61 -4.51 2.17
C LEU A 60 -10.05 -4.56 3.58
N ARG A 61 -9.80 -3.41 4.20
CA ARG A 61 -9.32 -3.34 5.57
C ARG A 61 -10.35 -3.94 6.54
N ASP A 62 -11.60 -3.47 6.49
CA ASP A 62 -12.71 -3.97 7.28
C ASP A 62 -12.84 -5.50 7.15
N TYR A 63 -12.77 -6.01 5.92
CA TYR A 63 -12.86 -7.46 5.67
C TYR A 63 -11.74 -8.25 6.37
N TYR A 64 -10.49 -7.76 6.31
CA TYR A 64 -9.38 -8.46 6.92
C TYR A 64 -9.35 -8.32 8.44
N GLU A 65 -9.80 -7.19 8.99
CA GLU A 65 -9.96 -7.00 10.44
C GLU A 65 -11.04 -7.93 11.01
N ASP A 66 -12.16 -8.12 10.30
CA ASP A 66 -13.28 -8.93 10.78
C ASP A 66 -13.09 -10.45 10.58
N ASN A 67 -12.41 -10.87 9.51
CA ASN A 67 -12.39 -12.28 9.08
C ASN A 67 -11.08 -13.01 9.36
N ILE A 68 -9.98 -12.30 9.67
CA ILE A 68 -8.74 -12.95 10.09
C ILE A 68 -8.81 -13.13 11.61
N ALA A 69 -8.90 -14.38 12.06
CA ALA A 69 -8.73 -14.67 13.48
C ALA A 69 -7.34 -14.19 13.93
N PRO A 70 -7.24 -13.42 15.03
CA PRO A 70 -5.96 -13.02 15.59
C PRO A 70 -5.07 -14.24 15.74
N THR A 71 -3.94 -14.25 15.05
CA THR A 71 -2.96 -15.32 15.26
C THR A 71 -2.45 -15.23 16.69
N GLU A 72 -2.08 -16.37 17.30
CA GLU A 72 -1.66 -16.47 18.70
C GLU A 72 -0.48 -15.55 19.11
N PHE A 73 0.14 -14.85 18.16
CA PHE A 73 1.21 -13.87 18.37
C PHE A 73 0.72 -12.41 18.52
N GLU A 74 -0.55 -12.11 18.23
CA GLU A 74 -1.11 -10.76 18.29
C GLU A 74 -2.20 -10.61 19.37
N THR A 75 -2.09 -11.33 20.48
CA THR A 75 -2.78 -10.94 21.70
C THR A 75 -1.91 -9.93 22.45
N PRO A 76 -2.18 -8.61 22.37
CA PRO A 76 -1.68 -7.72 23.39
C PRO A 76 -2.40 -8.12 24.69
N THR A 77 -1.74 -8.91 25.52
CA THR A 77 -2.08 -9.01 26.94
C THR A 77 -1.87 -7.61 27.50
N SER A 78 -2.91 -6.77 27.45
CA SER A 78 -2.95 -5.55 28.25
C SER A 78 -3.23 -5.98 29.68
N ASP A 79 -2.20 -6.45 30.37
CA ASP A 79 -2.24 -6.50 31.82
C ASP A 79 -2.41 -5.04 32.30
N PRO A 80 -3.46 -4.71 33.07
CA PRO A 80 -3.56 -3.40 33.69
C PRO A 80 -2.47 -3.30 34.75
N ILE A 81 -1.32 -2.72 34.36
CA ILE A 81 -0.29 -2.26 35.29
C ILE A 81 -0.96 -1.20 36.16
N THR A 82 -1.37 -1.63 37.34
CA THR A 82 -1.88 -0.76 38.40
C THR A 82 -0.65 -0.36 39.22
N GLU A 83 0.05 0.70 38.80
CA GLU A 83 1.11 1.29 39.60
C GLU A 83 0.59 2.53 40.34
N PRO A 84 0.80 2.62 41.67
CA PRO A 84 0.28 3.71 42.48
C PRO A 84 1.05 5.01 42.20
N VAL A 85 0.28 6.09 42.07
CA VAL A 85 0.73 7.48 42.05
C VAL A 85 1.67 7.74 43.22
N VAL A 86 2.93 8.08 42.90
CA VAL A 86 3.82 8.83 43.80
C VAL A 86 4.39 10.00 42.99
N GLU A 87 4.04 11.19 43.45
CA GLU A 87 4.39 12.51 42.91
C GLU A 87 5.75 13.00 43.52
N PRO A 88 6.34 14.13 43.10
CA PRO A 88 7.38 14.23 42.07
C PRO A 88 8.68 14.92 42.55
N GLU A 89 9.87 14.59 42.03
CA GLU A 89 11.05 15.46 42.21
C GLU A 89 12.02 15.50 40.99
N LEU A 90 12.17 16.73 40.46
CA LEU A 90 13.41 17.45 40.13
C LEU A 90 14.36 16.96 39.01
N GLN A 91 14.41 17.80 37.94
CA GLN A 91 15.60 18.27 37.17
C GLN A 91 16.35 17.19 36.33
N GLU A 92 16.90 17.39 35.13
CA GLU A 92 17.49 18.54 34.47
C GLU A 92 17.64 18.26 32.95
N LYS A 93 17.72 19.35 32.20
CA LYS A 93 17.99 19.60 30.79
C LYS A 93 19.28 18.99 30.23
N VAL A 94 19.28 18.46 28.99
CA VAL A 94 20.31 18.63 27.91
C VAL A 94 19.95 17.74 26.69
N GLU A 95 19.55 18.34 25.57
CA GLU A 95 20.34 18.62 24.35
C GLU A 95 20.39 17.51 23.29
N ASP A 96 20.02 17.92 22.07
CA ASP A 96 20.26 17.26 20.80
C ASP A 96 21.69 16.75 20.65
N THR A 97 21.89 15.62 19.95
CA THR A 97 22.90 15.50 18.87
C THR A 97 22.87 14.14 18.17
N LYS A 98 23.21 14.19 16.89
CA LYS A 98 23.20 13.08 15.93
C LYS A 98 24.47 12.20 16.04
N LYS A 99 24.26 10.91 15.74
CA LYS A 99 25.17 9.93 15.08
C LYS A 99 26.60 9.72 15.64
N SER A 100 26.88 8.47 16.05
CA SER A 100 28.06 7.75 15.52
C SER A 100 27.96 6.23 15.65
N ALA A 101 27.99 5.56 14.49
CA ALA A 101 28.78 4.37 14.16
C ALA A 101 28.80 3.16 15.11
N SER A 102 28.23 2.03 14.66
CA SER A 102 28.96 0.75 14.70
C SER A 102 28.54 -0.15 13.55
N THR A 103 29.57 -0.53 12.82
CA THR A 103 29.66 -1.41 11.66
C THR A 103 29.34 -2.87 11.98
N LYS A 104 28.50 -3.52 11.15
CA LYS A 104 28.72 -4.92 10.75
C LYS A 104 28.15 -5.17 9.35
N ALA A 105 28.92 -5.90 8.56
CA ALA A 105 28.83 -6.00 7.12
C ALA A 105 28.12 -7.29 6.63
N LYS A 106 27.36 -7.12 5.53
CA LYS A 106 27.13 -8.02 4.35
C LYS A 106 26.44 -9.39 4.58
N PRO A 107 25.78 -10.01 3.56
CA PRO A 107 26.04 -9.89 2.11
C PRO A 107 24.81 -9.82 1.17
N GLY A 108 24.96 -9.15 0.03
CA GLY A 108 23.96 -9.21 -1.06
C GLY A 108 23.93 -8.02 -2.00
N LYS A 109 25.07 -7.60 -2.57
CA LYS A 109 25.07 -6.67 -3.71
C LYS A 109 26.04 -7.16 -4.78
N THR A 110 25.49 -7.44 -5.95
CA THR A 110 26.19 -7.67 -7.20
C THR A 110 26.77 -6.35 -7.73
N LYS A 111 27.87 -6.47 -8.48
CA LYS A 111 28.80 -5.41 -8.91
C LYS A 111 28.23 -4.41 -9.95
N ALA A 112 26.92 -4.37 -10.20
CA ALA A 112 26.34 -3.63 -11.35
C ALA A 112 25.66 -2.28 -11.01
N GLU A 113 25.46 -1.94 -9.74
CA GLU A 113 24.65 -0.76 -9.34
C GLU A 113 25.45 0.32 -8.60
N SER A 114 26.62 0.70 -9.12
CA SER A 114 27.42 1.79 -8.55
C SER A 114 27.89 2.79 -9.61
N LYS A 115 27.01 3.13 -10.55
CA LYS A 115 27.12 4.37 -11.31
C LYS A 115 25.84 5.17 -11.12
N GLU A 116 25.92 5.96 -10.06
CA GLU A 116 25.13 7.11 -9.65
C GLU A 116 24.40 7.82 -10.81
N ASP A 117 23.08 7.73 -10.80
CA ASP A 117 22.18 8.68 -11.43
C ASP A 117 21.22 9.16 -10.33
N GLU A 118 21.70 10.04 -9.45
CA GLU A 118 20.83 10.77 -8.50
C GLU A 118 20.07 11.85 -9.29
N TRP A 119 18.81 11.54 -9.62
CA TRP A 119 17.87 12.49 -10.18
C TRP A 119 17.36 13.44 -9.09
N ILE A 120 17.33 14.73 -9.39
CA ILE A 120 16.89 15.79 -8.47
C ILE A 120 15.72 16.53 -9.13
N GLU A 121 14.68 16.84 -8.37
CA GLU A 121 13.58 17.71 -8.82
C GLU A 121 14.01 19.18 -8.84
N ASP A 122 13.78 19.86 -9.96
CA ASP A 122 13.92 21.31 -10.05
C ASP A 122 12.70 22.04 -9.45
N ALA A 123 12.78 23.37 -9.37
CA ALA A 123 11.73 24.21 -8.80
C ALA A 123 10.40 24.18 -9.59
N ASP A 124 10.43 23.66 -10.82
CA ASP A 124 9.28 23.49 -11.70
C ASP A 124 8.72 22.04 -11.66
N GLY A 125 9.29 21.18 -10.79
CA GLY A 125 8.85 19.81 -10.57
C GLY A 125 9.33 18.80 -11.62
N ASN A 126 10.34 19.16 -12.44
CA ASN A 126 10.94 18.24 -13.40
C ASN A 126 12.18 17.56 -12.79
N TYR A 127 12.31 16.24 -12.99
CA TYR A 127 13.49 15.49 -12.57
C TYR A 127 14.61 15.64 -13.59
N VAL A 128 15.75 16.19 -13.17
CA VAL A 128 16.97 16.31 -13.97
C VAL A 128 18.12 15.53 -13.33
N LYS A 129 18.99 14.93 -14.15
CA LYS A 129 20.19 14.24 -13.66
C LYS A 129 21.17 15.25 -13.08
N ARG A 130 21.68 15.01 -11.87
CA ARG A 130 22.71 15.85 -11.27
C ARG A 130 23.99 15.82 -12.14
N GLY A 131 24.29 16.92 -12.83
CA GLY A 131 25.55 17.11 -13.58
C GLY A 131 25.45 17.19 -15.11
N ALA A 132 24.28 17.56 -15.66
CA ALA A 132 24.18 18.03 -17.05
C ALA A 132 24.37 19.55 -17.15
#